data_AF-A0AAU5H1X0-F1
#
_entry.id   AF-A0AAU5H1X0-F1
#
_cell.length_a   1.000
_cell.length_b   1.000
_cell.length_c   1.000
_cell.angle_alpha   90.00
_cell.angle_beta   90.00
_cell.angle_gamma   90.00
#
_symmetry.space_group_name_H-M   'P 1'
#
loop_
_entity.id
_entity.type
_entity.pdbx_description
1 polymer ?
#
loop_
_entity_poly.entity_id
_entity_poly.type
_entity_poly.pdbx_seq_one_letter_code
_entity_poly.pdbx_strand_id
1 'polypeptide(L)'
;MTEGGVVTVDRAFARDDRIGPAACGLLLRMLTRLPGDTHDVDDVIRLCARGDRREVVAALRELQAIGCTEVFPAPANAWRRWKFRVRVLPAARELIRTPVKRR
;
A
#
# COMPACT_ATOMS: atom_id res chain seq x y z
N MET A 1 17.91 -18.80 3.40
CA MET A 1 18.39 -17.87 2.36
C MET A 1 17.32 -16.80 2.20
N THR A 2 17.48 -15.67 2.89
CA THR A 2 16.48 -14.59 2.90
C THR A 2 16.89 -13.61 1.80
N GLU A 3 16.30 -13.74 0.62
CA GLU A 3 16.44 -12.74 -0.43
C GLU A 3 15.74 -11.46 0.03
N GLY A 4 16.54 -10.53 0.57
CA GLY A 4 16.15 -9.14 0.77
C GLY A 4 15.98 -8.48 -0.59
N GLY A 5 14.86 -8.74 -1.25
CA GLY A 5 14.51 -8.11 -2.52
C GLY A 5 14.42 -6.60 -2.34
N VAL A 6 15.33 -5.87 -2.98
CA VAL A 6 15.25 -4.41 -3.08
C VAL A 6 14.05 -4.07 -3.95
N VAL A 7 12.95 -3.67 -3.31
CA VAL A 7 11.76 -3.17 -4.01
C VAL A 7 12.06 -1.78 -4.53
N THR A 8 12.24 -1.67 -5.84
CA THR A 8 12.57 -0.41 -6.51
C THR A 8 11.26 0.25 -6.93
N VAL A 9 10.83 1.31 -6.23
CA VAL A 9 9.65 2.10 -6.64
C VAL A 9 9.93 2.70 -8.01
N ASP A 10 8.97 2.60 -8.94
CA ASP A 10 9.10 3.30 -10.21
C ASP A 10 9.24 4.80 -9.95
N ARG A 11 10.22 5.43 -10.60
CA ARG A 11 10.52 6.83 -10.39
C ARG A 11 9.39 7.74 -10.89
N ALA A 12 8.51 7.27 -11.78
CA ALA A 12 7.30 7.97 -12.16
C ALA A 12 6.23 7.86 -11.09
N PHE A 13 6.11 6.73 -10.37
CA PHE A 13 5.24 6.63 -9.19
C PHE A 13 5.67 7.56 -8.05
N ALA A 14 6.99 7.71 -7.84
CA ALA A 14 7.55 8.65 -6.88
C ALA A 14 7.54 10.12 -7.34
N ARG A 15 7.28 10.39 -8.64
CA ARG A 15 7.18 11.73 -9.24
C ARG A 15 5.76 12.06 -9.68
N ASP A 16 4.80 11.18 -9.44
CA ASP A 16 3.40 11.46 -9.70
C ASP A 16 2.93 12.41 -8.62
N ASP A 17 2.81 13.71 -8.95
CA ASP A 17 2.35 14.75 -8.03
C ASP A 17 0.95 14.45 -7.43
N ARG A 18 0.25 13.43 -7.93
CA ARG A 18 -1.04 12.95 -7.40
C ARG A 18 -0.90 12.02 -6.20
N ILE A 19 0.32 11.61 -5.82
CA ILE A 19 0.57 10.66 -4.72
C ILE A 19 1.46 11.29 -3.67
N GLY A 20 0.91 11.49 -2.47
CA GLY A 20 1.69 11.98 -1.35
C GLY A 20 2.81 11.00 -0.94
N PRO A 21 3.92 11.49 -0.36
CA PRO A 21 5.02 10.66 0.12
C PRO A 21 4.56 9.64 1.17
N ALA A 22 3.52 9.96 1.96
CA ALA A 22 2.90 9.05 2.91
C ALA A 22 2.20 7.87 2.23
N ALA A 23 1.44 8.11 1.16
CA ALA A 23 0.77 7.09 0.37
C ALA A 23 1.76 6.15 -0.33
N CYS A 24 2.80 6.72 -0.95
CA CYS A 24 3.86 5.93 -1.58
C CYS A 24 4.61 5.06 -0.54
N GLY A 25 4.97 5.64 0.61
CA GLY A 25 5.60 4.91 1.70
C GLY A 25 4.72 3.80 2.29
N LEU A 26 3.41 4.04 2.39
CA LEU A 26 2.45 3.03 2.86
C LEU A 26 2.35 1.85 1.89
N LEU A 27 2.17 2.12 0.59
CA LEU A 27 2.07 1.10 -0.44
C LEU A 27 3.32 0.21 -0.46
N LEU A 28 4.51 0.81 -0.35
CA LEU A 28 5.76 0.06 -0.26
C LEU A 28 5.82 -0.86 0.94
N ARG A 29 5.41 -0.38 2.12
CA ARG A 29 5.38 -1.20 3.34
C ARG A 29 4.40 -2.35 3.19
N MET A 30 3.23 -2.12 2.60
CA MET A 30 2.25 -3.18 2.34
C MET A 30 2.87 -4.26 1.44
N LEU A 31 3.46 -3.87 0.31
CA LEU A 31 4.04 -4.81 -0.65
C LEU A 31 5.31 -5.54 -0.16
N THR A 32 6.08 -4.93 0.74
CA THR A 32 7.33 -5.51 1.24
C THR A 32 7.18 -6.29 2.54
N ARG A 33 6.21 -5.92 3.39
CA ARG A 33 6.11 -6.43 4.77
C ARG A 33 4.87 -7.27 5.02
N LEU A 34 3.84 -7.18 4.18
CA LEU A 34 2.65 -8.01 4.33
C LEU A 34 2.61 -9.05 3.21
N PRO A 35 2.45 -10.34 3.54
CA PRO A 35 2.30 -11.37 2.52
C PRO A 35 0.92 -11.25 1.84
N GLY A 36 0.89 -11.51 0.53
CA GLY A 36 -0.33 -11.48 -0.27
C GLY A 36 -0.72 -10.08 -0.73
N ASP A 37 -1.96 -9.96 -1.23
CA ASP A 37 -2.50 -8.70 -1.78
C ASP A 37 -3.60 -8.09 -0.93
N THR A 38 -4.14 -8.86 0.02
CA THR A 38 -5.28 -8.45 0.84
C THR A 38 -4.87 -8.43 2.30
N HIS A 39 -5.13 -7.30 2.94
CA HIS A 39 -4.70 -7.05 4.30
C HIS A 39 -5.83 -6.39 5.10
N ASP A 40 -5.94 -6.73 6.37
CA ASP A 40 -6.85 -6.01 7.27
C ASP A 40 -6.28 -4.60 7.53
N VAL A 41 -7.17 -3.58 7.59
CA VAL A 41 -6.74 -2.18 7.78
C VAL A 41 -5.95 -2.00 9.09
N ASP A 42 -6.27 -2.77 10.13
CA ASP A 42 -5.51 -2.77 11.39
C ASP A 42 -4.05 -3.20 11.19
N ASP A 43 -3.79 -4.19 10.34
CA ASP A 43 -2.44 -4.67 10.07
C ASP A 43 -1.65 -3.65 9.24
N VAL A 44 -2.33 -2.93 8.35
CA VAL A 44 -1.75 -1.80 7.60
C VAL A 44 -1.42 -0.62 8.51
N ILE A 45 -2.28 -0.29 9.47
CA ILE A 45 -1.99 0.74 10.48
C ILE A 45 -0.77 0.34 11.31
N ARG A 46 -0.65 -0.94 11.71
CA ARG A 46 0.50 -1.45 12.47
C ARG A 46 1.83 -1.36 11.71
N LEU A 47 1.81 -1.37 10.37
CA LEU A 47 3.04 -1.17 9.57
C LEU A 47 3.65 0.22 9.76
N CYS A 48 2.83 1.21 10.10
CA CYS A 48 3.28 2.57 10.34
C CYS A 48 3.63 2.72 11.83
N ALA A 49 4.90 2.42 12.18
CA ALA A 49 5.43 2.42 13.55
C ALA A 49 5.15 3.69 14.39
N ARG A 50 4.77 4.81 13.76
CA ARG A 50 4.35 6.07 14.39
C ARG A 50 3.15 6.74 13.70
N GLY A 51 2.52 6.08 12.74
CA GLY A 51 1.57 6.72 11.83
C GLY A 51 0.28 7.05 12.55
N ASP A 52 -0.09 8.33 12.57
CA ASP A 52 -1.42 8.75 12.93
C ASP A 52 -2.42 7.94 12.08
N ARG A 53 -3.43 7.34 12.71
CA ARG A 53 -4.47 6.59 11.99
C ARG A 53 -5.10 7.44 10.89
N ARG A 54 -5.22 8.75 11.11
CA ARG A 54 -5.74 9.69 10.11
C ARG A 54 -4.84 9.76 8.88
N GLU A 55 -3.52 9.74 9.08
CA GLU A 55 -2.54 9.75 7.99
C GLU A 55 -2.61 8.45 7.19
N VAL A 56 -2.72 7.29 7.86
CA VAL A 56 -2.87 6.00 7.17
C VAL A 56 -4.17 5.95 6.37
N VAL A 57 -5.28 6.43 6.92
CA VAL A 57 -6.57 6.47 6.21
C VAL A 57 -6.53 7.46 5.05
N ALA A 58 -5.87 8.61 5.20
CA ALA A 58 -5.68 9.57 4.11
C ALA A 58 -4.85 8.96 2.97
N ALA A 59 -3.72 8.32 3.31
CA ALA A 59 -2.89 7.59 2.37
C ALA A 59 -3.66 6.48 1.63
N LEU A 60 -4.49 5.70 2.33
CA LEU A 60 -5.33 4.69 1.69
C LEU A 60 -6.36 5.29 0.73
N ARG A 61 -6.93 6.46 1.06
CA ARG A 61 -7.86 7.16 0.16
C ARG A 61 -7.17 7.68 -1.09
N GLU A 62 -5.96 8.22 -0.95
CA GLU A 62 -5.13 8.64 -2.09
C GLU A 62 -4.84 7.43 -2.99
N LEU A 63 -4.36 6.32 -2.42
CA LEU A 63 -4.08 5.09 -3.15
C LEU A 63 -5.34 4.49 -3.82
N GLN A 64 -6.52 4.67 -3.22
CA GLN A 64 -7.78 4.26 -3.82
C GLN A 64 -8.19 5.15 -4.99
N ALA A 65 -8.02 6.48 -4.87
CA ALA A 65 -8.37 7.43 -5.91
C ALA A 65 -7.58 7.22 -7.21
N ILE A 66 -6.32 6.78 -7.09
CA ILE A 66 -5.43 6.46 -8.22
C ILE A 66 -5.57 5.02 -8.72
N GLY A 67 -6.45 4.20 -8.13
CA GLY A 67 -6.64 2.81 -8.52
C GLY A 67 -5.48 1.87 -8.15
N CYS A 68 -4.71 2.20 -7.11
CA CYS A 68 -3.67 1.31 -6.59
C CYS A 68 -4.18 0.36 -5.51
N THR A 69 -5.21 0.77 -4.77
CA THR A 69 -5.82 -0.07 -3.73
C THR A 69 -7.33 -0.03 -3.81
N GLU A 70 -7.96 -1.05 -3.27
CA GLU A 70 -9.40 -1.10 -3.06
C GLU A 70 -9.70 -1.41 -1.60
N VAL A 71 -10.65 -0.68 -1.01
CA VAL A 71 -11.09 -0.90 0.37
C VAL A 71 -12.49 -1.51 0.35
N PHE A 72 -12.66 -2.65 1.00
CA PHE A 72 -13.93 -3.38 1.03
C PHE A 72 -14.21 -3.95 2.44
N PRO A 73 -15.47 -4.30 2.75
CA PRO A 73 -15.82 -4.83 4.06
C PRO A 73 -15.10 -6.16 4.36
N ALA A 74 -14.60 -6.29 5.58
CA ALA A 74 -14.16 -7.57 6.11
C ALA A 74 -15.38 -8.49 6.32
N PRO A 75 -15.23 -9.81 6.18
CA PRO A 75 -16.31 -10.75 6.39
C PRO A 75 -16.88 -10.62 7.82
N ALA A 76 -18.20 -10.78 7.94
CA ALA A 76 -18.98 -10.40 9.13
C ALA A 76 -18.56 -11.10 10.45
N ASN A 77 -17.82 -12.20 10.34
CA ASN A 77 -17.27 -12.99 11.43
C ASN A 77 -15.89 -12.50 11.94
N ALA A 78 -15.34 -11.42 11.39
CA ALA A 78 -14.11 -10.82 11.88
C ALA A 78 -14.38 -10.00 13.16
N TRP A 79 -13.99 -10.53 14.32
CA TRP A 79 -13.90 -9.79 15.59
C TRP A 79 -12.71 -8.81 15.56
N ARG A 80 -12.79 -7.80 14.68
CA ARG A 80 -11.76 -6.76 14.54
C ARG A 80 -12.33 -5.38 14.78
N ARG A 81 -11.47 -4.47 15.23
CA ARG A 81 -11.82 -3.07 15.49
C ARG A 81 -12.27 -2.36 14.21
N TRP A 82 -11.68 -2.74 13.08
CA TRP A 82 -12.08 -2.26 11.75
C TRP A 82 -12.64 -3.41 10.92
N LYS A 83 -13.86 -3.21 10.41
CA LYS A 83 -14.54 -4.15 9.52
C LYS A 83 -14.16 -3.93 8.05
N PHE A 84 -12.92 -3.55 7.77
CA PHE A 84 -12.46 -3.25 6.41
C PHE A 84 -11.14 -3.93 6.11
N ARG A 85 -11.01 -4.35 4.86
CA ARG A 85 -9.79 -4.84 4.24
C ARG A 85 -9.38 -3.92 3.12
N VAL A 86 -8.09 -3.85 2.90
CA VAL A 86 -7.51 -3.24 1.72
C VAL A 86 -6.92 -4.32 0.85
N ARG A 87 -7.19 -4.25 -0.45
CA ARG A 87 -6.53 -5.04 -1.48
C ARG A 87 -5.62 -4.14 -2.31
N VAL A 88 -4.36 -4.53 -2.47
CA VAL A 88 -3.45 -3.92 -3.44
C VAL A 88 -3.81 -4.46 -4.83
N LEU A 89 -3.99 -3.56 -5.78
CA LEU A 89 -4.38 -3.91 -7.15
C LEU A 89 -3.14 -4.24 -8.00
N PRO A 90 -3.26 -5.11 -9.02
CA PRO A 90 -2.13 -5.48 -9.89
C PRO A 90 -1.45 -4.26 -10.55
N ALA A 91 -2.22 -3.24 -10.92
CA ALA A 91 -1.72 -2.00 -11.49
C ALA A 91 -0.70 -1.30 -10.56
N ALA A 92 -0.90 -1.37 -9.23
CA ALA A 92 0.05 -0.83 -8.25
C ALA A 92 1.39 -1.57 -8.26
N ARG A 93 1.38 -2.88 -8.56
CA ARG A 93 2.60 -3.69 -8.65
C ARG A 93 3.38 -3.39 -9.92
N GLU A 94 2.71 -3.08 -11.02
CA GLU A 94 3.35 -2.64 -12.27
C GLU A 94 4.06 -1.30 -12.10
N LEU A 95 3.44 -0.39 -11.33
CA LEU A 95 4.02 0.90 -10.91
C LEU A 95 5.22 0.75 -9.96
N ILE A 96 5.53 -0.45 -9.45
CA ILE A 96 6.70 -0.69 -8.59
C ILE A 96 7.67 -1.69 -9.24
N ARG A 97 7.30 -2.29 -10.38
CA ARG A 97 8.15 -3.24 -11.09
C ARG A 97 8.84 -2.66 -12.31
N THR A 98 8.48 -1.47 -12.77
CA THR A 98 9.07 -0.93 -14.00
C THR A 98 10.50 -0.44 -13.71
N PRO A 99 11.55 -1.10 -14.22
CA PRO A 99 12.88 -0.53 -14.14
C PRO A 99 12.94 0.62 -15.13
N VAL A 100 13.28 1.81 -14.65
CA VAL A 100 13.57 2.96 -15.53
C VAL A 100 14.72 2.57 -16.46
N LYS A 101 14.43 2.29 -17.74
CA LYS A 101 15.45 2.32 -18.78
C LYS A 101 15.97 3.76 -18.84
N ARG A 102 17.17 3.99 -18.29
CA ARG A 102 17.94 5.20 -18.58
C ARG A 102 18.15 5.26 -20.10
N ARG A 103 17.55 6.26 -20.74
CA ARG A 103 18.05 6.76 -22.03
C ARG A 103 19.25 7.66 -21.77
#